data_AF-A0A939PBB0-F1
#
_entry.id   AF-A0A939PBB0-F1
#
_cell.length_a   1.000
_cell.length_b   1.000
_cell.length_c   1.000
_cell.angle_alpha   90.00
_cell.angle_beta   90.00
_cell.angle_gamma   90.00
#
_symmetry.space_group_name_H-M   'P 1'
#
loop_
_entity.id
_entity.type
_entity.pdbx_description
1 polymer ?
#
loop_
_entity_poly.entity_id
_entity_poly.type
_entity_poly.pdbx_seq_one_letter_code
_entity_poly.pdbx_strand_id
1 'polypeptide(L)'
;MPNTPHPARNDLQEAKAKNRTARETLAAIAESIAPLSEQWERINATLTDTPALISEIRHLRAEIEALRLNLANLAAAARATLAAYRDAESDPCSYLRDELSAQGWADGDRP
;
A
#
# COMPACT_ATOMS: atom_id res chain seq x y z
N MET A 1 81.03 15.12 7.29
CA MET A 1 80.15 13.99 7.66
C MET A 1 79.05 13.89 6.62
N PRO A 2 78.81 12.73 6.01
CA PRO A 2 77.92 12.61 4.86
C PRO A 2 76.48 12.33 5.31
N ASN A 3 75.53 13.17 4.89
CA ASN A 3 74.12 12.80 4.80
C ASN A 3 73.72 12.95 3.34
N THR A 4 73.98 11.91 2.56
CA THR A 4 73.46 11.79 1.19
C THR A 4 71.94 11.65 1.24
N PRO A 5 71.17 12.58 0.66
CA PRO A 5 69.72 12.46 0.58
C PRO A 5 69.34 11.22 -0.23
N HIS A 6 68.52 10.36 0.36
CA HIS A 6 67.96 9.20 -0.34
C HIS A 6 67.00 9.70 -1.44
N PRO A 7 67.13 9.24 -2.70
CA PRO A 7 66.34 9.78 -3.79
C PRO A 7 64.87 9.32 -3.67
N ALA A 8 63.93 10.25 -3.88
CA ALA A 8 62.47 10.08 -3.93
C ALA A 8 61.97 9.20 -5.10
N ARG A 9 62.71 8.14 -5.43
CA ARG A 9 62.46 7.23 -6.56
C ARG A 9 61.48 6.11 -6.21
N ASN A 10 61.20 5.90 -4.91
CA ASN A 10 60.29 4.86 -4.43
C ASN A 10 58.81 5.30 -4.33
N ASP A 11 58.50 6.60 -4.19
CA ASP A 11 57.11 7.05 -3.94
C ASP A 11 56.15 6.85 -5.12
N LEU A 12 56.65 6.99 -6.36
CA LEU A 12 55.80 7.00 -7.54
C LEU A 12 55.39 5.59 -7.99
N GLN A 13 56.25 4.60 -7.74
CA GLN A 13 55.92 3.18 -7.97
C GLN A 13 54.99 2.66 -6.87
N GLU A 14 55.24 3.05 -5.62
CA GLU A 14 54.36 2.72 -4.50
C GLU A 14 52.96 3.33 -4.68
N ALA A 15 52.88 4.60 -5.09
CA ALA A 15 51.61 5.26 -5.40
C ALA A 15 50.85 4.56 -6.55
N LYS A 16 51.56 4.09 -7.59
CA LYS A 16 50.96 3.30 -8.68
C LYS A 16 50.46 1.94 -8.20
N ALA A 17 51.21 1.25 -7.34
CA ALA A 17 50.80 -0.03 -6.76
C ALA A 17 49.54 0.15 -5.89
N LYS A 18 49.53 1.14 -5.00
CA LYS A 18 48.37 1.50 -4.18
C LYS A 18 47.15 1.87 -5.03
N ASN A 19 47.34 2.66 -6.10
CA ASN A 19 46.26 3.02 -7.01
C ASN A 19 45.67 1.80 -7.74
N ARG A 20 46.52 0.84 -8.13
CA ARG A 20 46.08 -0.42 -8.74
C ARG A 20 45.24 -1.24 -7.76
N THR A 21 45.73 -1.46 -6.54
CA THR A 21 44.99 -2.21 -5.51
C THR A 21 43.65 -1.53 -5.17
N ALA A 22 43.62 -0.20 -5.09
CA ALA A 22 42.38 0.54 -4.87
C ALA A 22 41.37 0.32 -6.01
N ARG A 23 41.84 0.33 -7.26
CA ARG A 23 40.99 0.05 -8.44
C ARG A 23 40.47 -1.38 -8.49
N GLU A 24 41.32 -2.36 -8.17
CA GLU A 24 40.93 -3.78 -8.11
C GLU A 24 39.90 -4.01 -7.01
N THR A 25 40.06 -3.37 -5.85
CA THR A 25 39.08 -3.43 -4.75
C THR A 25 37.75 -2.80 -5.15
N LEU A 26 37.77 -1.64 -5.82
CA LEU A 26 36.56 -0.99 -6.32
C LEU A 26 35.86 -1.84 -7.41
N ALA A 27 36.63 -2.51 -8.28
CA ALA A 27 36.07 -3.41 -9.28
C ALA A 27 35.38 -4.62 -8.64
N ALA A 28 36.04 -5.26 -7.66
CA ALA A 28 35.45 -6.38 -6.92
C ALA A 28 34.18 -5.98 -6.15
N ILE A 29 34.16 -4.78 -5.55
CA ILE A 29 32.97 -4.24 -4.91
C ILE A 29 31.86 -3.99 -5.93
N ALA A 30 32.16 -3.36 -7.07
CA ALA A 30 31.18 -3.10 -8.12
C ALA A 30 30.56 -4.39 -8.69
N GLU A 31 31.37 -5.42 -8.90
CA GLU A 31 30.92 -6.75 -9.33
C GLU A 31 29.96 -7.39 -8.31
N SER A 32 30.18 -7.16 -7.01
CA SER A 32 29.28 -7.65 -5.95
C SER A 32 27.97 -6.87 -5.83
N ILE A 33 27.94 -5.58 -6.22
CA ILE A 33 26.77 -4.71 -6.13
C ILE A 33 25.81 -4.92 -7.31
N ALA A 34 26.33 -5.21 -8.51
CA ALA A 34 25.52 -5.42 -9.71
C ALA A 34 24.38 -6.48 -9.56
N PRO A 35 24.62 -7.67 -8.97
CA PRO A 35 23.52 -8.62 -8.73
C PRO A 35 22.54 -8.15 -7.65
N LEU A 36 22.95 -7.26 -6.73
CA LEU A 36 22.05 -6.69 -5.73
C LEU A 36 21.07 -5.70 -6.38
N SER A 37 21.49 -4.92 -7.39
CA SER A 37 20.58 -3.98 -8.06
C SER A 37 19.40 -4.69 -8.74
N GLU A 38 19.65 -5.82 -9.41
CA GLU A 38 18.58 -6.62 -10.03
C GLU A 38 17.60 -7.16 -8.99
N GLN A 39 18.13 -7.62 -7.85
CA GLN A 39 17.31 -8.08 -6.73
C GLN A 39 16.45 -6.96 -6.15
N TRP A 40 17.00 -5.75 -5.99
CA TRP A 40 16.24 -4.58 -5.52
C TRP A 40 15.16 -4.16 -6.51
N GLU A 41 15.45 -4.17 -7.82
CA GLU A 41 14.44 -3.90 -8.85
C GLU A 41 13.31 -4.92 -8.80
N ARG A 42 13.63 -6.21 -8.63
CA ARG A 42 12.62 -7.26 -8.50
C ARG A 42 11.78 -7.13 -7.23
N ILE A 43 12.38 -6.75 -6.11
CA ILE A 43 11.65 -6.46 -4.86
C ILE A 43 10.72 -5.26 -5.08
N ASN A 44 11.23 -4.17 -5.66
CA ASN A 44 10.43 -2.98 -5.93
C ASN A 44 9.27 -3.27 -6.90
N ALA A 45 9.52 -4.03 -7.98
CA ALA A 45 8.50 -4.46 -8.92
C ALA A 45 7.40 -5.25 -8.20
N THR A 46 7.78 -6.20 -7.32
CA THR A 46 6.82 -6.99 -6.55
C THR A 46 6.01 -6.14 -5.56
N LEU A 47 6.62 -5.10 -4.99
CA LEU A 47 5.97 -4.20 -4.04
C LEU A 47 5.13 -3.10 -4.71
N THR A 48 5.25 -2.90 -6.01
CA THR A 48 4.63 -1.77 -6.74
C THR A 48 3.11 -1.77 -6.59
N ASP A 49 2.48 -2.95 -6.58
CA ASP A 49 1.03 -3.08 -6.49
C ASP A 49 0.49 -3.05 -5.05
N THR A 50 1.37 -3.14 -4.05
CA THR A 50 0.97 -3.24 -2.64
C THR A 50 0.14 -2.03 -2.17
N PRO A 51 0.49 -0.76 -2.48
CA PRO A 51 -0.34 0.39 -2.09
C PRO A 51 -1.73 0.38 -2.72
N ALA A 52 -1.84 -0.08 -3.97
CA ALA A 52 -3.12 -0.19 -4.68
C ALA A 52 -4.00 -1.27 -4.01
N LEU A 53 -3.44 -2.45 -3.75
CA LEU A 53 -4.15 -3.54 -3.06
C LEU A 53 -4.60 -3.14 -1.65
N ILE A 54 -3.77 -2.43 -0.87
CA ILE A 54 -4.17 -1.95 0.46
C ILE A 54 -5.33 -0.95 0.34
N SER A 55 -5.32 -0.10 -0.69
CA SER A 55 -6.39 0.87 -0.91
C SER A 55 -7.69 0.17 -1.31
N GLU A 56 -7.61 -0.85 -2.15
CA GLU A 56 -8.75 -1.68 -2.53
C GLU A 56 -9.34 -2.44 -1.35
N ILE A 57 -8.50 -3.06 -0.51
CA ILE A 57 -8.95 -3.72 0.72
C ILE A 57 -9.67 -2.74 1.65
N ARG A 58 -9.15 -1.51 1.79
CA ARG A 58 -9.81 -0.46 2.59
C ARG A 58 -11.16 -0.06 2.00
N HIS A 59 -11.23 0.08 0.68
CA HIS A 59 -12.46 0.41 -0.02
C HIS A 59 -13.53 -0.67 0.15
N LEU A 60 -13.20 -1.93 -0.17
CA LEU A 60 -14.10 -3.07 -0.01
C LEU A 60 -14.56 -3.26 1.44
N ARG A 61 -13.67 -3.01 2.41
CA ARG A 61 -14.06 -3.06 3.82
C ARG A 61 -15.11 -1.99 4.16
N ALA A 62 -14.91 -0.76 3.68
CA ALA A 62 -15.89 0.32 3.89
C ALA A 62 -17.23 0.00 3.21
N GLU A 63 -17.21 -0.60 2.02
CA GLU A 63 -18.43 -1.05 1.33
C GLU A 63 -19.17 -2.15 2.10
N ILE A 64 -18.45 -3.15 2.62
CA ILE A 64 -19.06 -4.22 3.43
C ILE A 64 -19.65 -3.64 4.73
N GLU A 65 -18.95 -2.71 5.39
CA GLU A 65 -19.46 -2.04 6.59
C GLU A 65 -20.75 -1.25 6.28
N ALA A 66 -20.78 -0.50 5.17
CA ALA A 66 -21.97 0.21 4.71
C ALA A 66 -23.14 -0.73 4.36
N LEU A 67 -22.88 -1.83 3.64
CA LEU A 67 -23.90 -2.83 3.31
C LEU A 67 -24.49 -3.50 4.55
N ARG A 68 -23.64 -3.85 5.53
CA ARG A 68 -24.10 -4.42 6.81
C ARG A 68 -24.96 -3.45 7.59
N LEU A 69 -24.62 -2.17 7.59
CA LEU A 69 -25.44 -1.12 8.21
C LEU A 69 -26.80 -1.00 7.52
N ASN A 70 -26.83 -0.90 6.18
CA ASN A 70 -28.06 -0.84 5.40
C ASN A 70 -28.96 -2.05 5.65
N LEU A 71 -28.39 -3.26 5.72
CA LEU A 71 -29.14 -4.47 6.03
C LEU A 71 -29.71 -4.43 7.46
N ALA A 72 -28.93 -3.97 8.44
CA ALA A 72 -29.37 -3.86 9.82
C ALA A 72 -30.53 -2.85 9.96
N ASN A 73 -30.44 -1.71 9.27
CA ASN A 73 -31.50 -0.70 9.23
C ASN A 73 -32.75 -1.24 8.54
N LEU A 74 -32.62 -1.92 7.40
CA LEU A 74 -33.75 -2.56 6.72
C LEU A 74 -34.43 -3.63 7.59
N ALA A 75 -33.66 -4.44 8.31
CA ALA A 75 -34.20 -5.41 9.25
C ALA A 75 -34.89 -4.72 10.45
N ALA A 76 -34.41 -3.57 10.90
CA ALA A 76 -35.08 -2.75 11.91
C ALA A 76 -36.41 -2.18 11.39
N ALA A 77 -36.41 -1.61 10.18
CA ALA A 77 -37.61 -1.09 9.53
C ALA A 77 -38.67 -2.18 9.30
N ALA A 78 -38.26 -3.37 8.82
CA ALA A 78 -39.16 -4.50 8.66
C ALA A 78 -39.78 -4.94 10.00
N ARG A 79 -38.99 -4.97 11.08
CA ARG A 79 -39.50 -5.29 12.42
C ARG A 79 -40.46 -4.21 12.94
N ALA A 80 -40.16 -2.94 12.71
CA ALA A 80 -41.03 -1.82 13.06
C ALA A 80 -42.37 -1.92 12.31
N THR A 81 -42.35 -2.18 11.00
CA THR A 81 -43.57 -2.42 10.20
C THR A 81 -44.40 -3.57 10.75
N LEU A 82 -43.80 -4.70 11.11
CA LEU A 82 -44.53 -5.83 11.68
C LEU A 82 -45.13 -5.51 13.05
N ALA A 83 -44.45 -4.72 13.87
CA ALA A 83 -44.97 -4.25 15.15
C ALA A 83 -46.17 -3.30 14.96
N ALA A 84 -45.99 -2.27 14.13
CA ALA A 84 -47.03 -1.30 13.79
C ALA A 84 -48.28 -1.96 13.18
N TYR A 85 -48.10 -3.01 12.37
CA TYR A 85 -49.21 -3.80 11.84
C TYR A 85 -50.00 -4.53 12.93
N ARG A 86 -49.30 -5.09 13.94
CA ARG A 86 -49.96 -5.74 15.09
C ARG A 86 -50.69 -4.75 15.98
N ASP A 87 -50.15 -3.54 16.09
CA ASP A 87 -50.74 -2.45 16.87
C ASP A 87 -51.83 -1.69 16.11
N ALA A 88 -52.15 -2.12 14.88
CA ALA A 88 -53.14 -1.51 13.99
C ALA A 88 -52.89 -0.01 13.73
N GLU A 89 -51.61 0.40 13.65
CA GLU A 89 -51.24 1.72 13.18
C GLU A 89 -51.80 1.96 11.76
N SER A 90 -52.08 3.22 11.43
CA SER A 90 -52.74 3.60 10.17
C SER A 90 -51.88 3.37 8.92
N ASP A 91 -50.56 3.42 9.04
CA ASP A 91 -49.61 3.21 7.95
C ASP A 91 -48.34 2.47 8.40
N PRO A 92 -48.42 1.16 8.68
CA PRO A 92 -47.27 0.37 9.13
C PRO A 92 -46.14 0.28 8.10
N CYS A 93 -46.46 0.45 6.81
CA CYS A 93 -45.48 0.36 5.72
C CYS A 93 -44.65 1.65 5.55
N SER A 94 -44.96 2.71 6.28
CA SER A 94 -44.18 3.95 6.30
C SER A 94 -42.71 3.70 6.66
N TYR A 95 -42.43 2.93 7.73
CA TYR A 95 -41.06 2.61 8.16
C TYR A 95 -40.21 1.95 7.07
N LEU A 96 -40.78 1.01 6.30
CA LEU A 96 -40.07 0.37 5.18
C LEU A 96 -39.85 1.33 4.01
N ARG A 97 -40.83 2.18 3.69
CA ARG A 97 -40.68 3.17 2.62
C ARG A 97 -39.62 4.21 2.97
N ASP A 98 -39.60 4.67 4.20
CA ASP A 98 -38.60 5.65 4.67
C ASP A 98 -37.19 5.06 4.59
N GLU A 99 -37.01 3.81 5.02
CA GLU A 99 -35.71 3.14 4.95
C GLU A 99 -35.27 2.88 3.50
N LEU A 100 -36.18 2.43 2.63
CA LEU A 100 -35.90 2.27 1.20
C LEU A 100 -35.53 3.61 0.55
N SER A 101 -36.21 4.69 0.93
CA SER A 101 -35.91 6.05 0.47
C SER A 101 -34.54 6.52 0.98
N ALA A 102 -34.24 6.30 2.25
CA ALA A 102 -32.95 6.64 2.86
C ALA A 102 -31.77 5.89 2.21
N GLN A 103 -32.02 4.68 1.69
CA GLN A 103 -31.06 3.89 0.92
C GLN A 103 -31.02 4.24 -0.59
N GLY A 104 -31.82 5.22 -1.04
CA GLY A 104 -31.84 5.71 -2.42
C GLY A 104 -32.74 4.94 -3.38
N TRP A 105 -33.62 4.05 -2.91
CA TRP A 105 -34.49 3.26 -3.77
C TRP A 105 -35.76 4.01 -4.22
N ALA A 106 -36.04 5.19 -3.70
CA ALA A 106 -37.28 5.92 -3.96
C ALA A 106 -37.29 6.73 -5.26
N ASP A 107 -36.14 7.19 -5.75
CA ASP A 107 -36.05 8.06 -6.94
C ASP A 107 -35.62 7.33 -8.22
N GLY A 108 -35.50 5.99 -8.19
CA GLY A 108 -35.00 5.22 -9.34
C GLY A 108 -33.54 5.51 -9.70
N ASP A 109 -32.85 6.30 -8.88
CA ASP A 109 -31.50 6.77 -9.12
C ASP A 109 -30.51 5.97 -8.27
N ARG A 110 -30.33 4.71 -8.68
CA ARG A 110 -29.05 4.03 -8.45
C ARG A 110 -28.63 3.31 -9.74
N PRO A 111 -27.40 3.54 -10.24
CA PRO A 111 -26.81 2.73 -11.31
C PRO A 111 -26.58 1.27 -10.88
#